data_AF-A0A2N1J9E6-F1
#
_entry.id   AF-A0A2N1J9E6-F1
#
_cell.length_a   1.000
_cell.length_b   1.000
_cell.length_c   1.000
_cell.angle_alpha   90.00
_cell.angle_beta   90.00
_cell.angle_gamma   90.00
#
_symmetry.space_group_name_H-M   'P 1'
#
loop_
_entity.id
_entity.type
_entity.pdbx_description
1 polymer ?
#
loop_
_entity_poly.entity_id
_entity_poly.type
_entity_poly.pdbx_seq_one_letter_code
_entity_poly.pdbx_strand_id
1 'polypeptide(L)'
;MASIFGTLRNLAYPQKLTFAFEYAGVANGASNAVFDAIIAQCPSLVGTNQPHMSRRLPTGHLQTVYSAAADFSTIDQVQYKRKVFLTPDGGTIAVDIAPPALAEPVQASEDVPTVVILHGLTGGSHESYVRNCVAHFVRPKDQGGCGFRCVVVNSRGCADTPVTSPQLYSAANISDLESALLLLTHMFPQSLMTGIGFSLGGAILTRYMGMRGKETPLLAGVVVGAPFQLKVASDCMESFWLNNVYSHVMGRNLLKLLSKHADALALSPALWDPLERAFGEKIRPGDEHKAELEPNSPTRGTLRFVDHYVVTHTGGFKAPYGEFPFADADAYYYGASSTNTLDGIARPFLALNADDDPIVPLHAMDEFRSQLQKNDSIVYAHSRHGGHLGWFTANNVRWINTPIAEYMTAIFSAFTAPDCKHEDTGIGSGGPRMSAWKRDGVASKPVEVELLPASALLPALPSRRKQVQKDTDDSLRAWLVTQVLNIPLMHPKDAPARLAMTEVPPLPKGDIHTLTLYQDKSKPQVGFIELPAEWAIGLSAYVHQKVKHFELRV
;
A
#
# COMPACT_ATOMS: atom_id res chain seq x y z
N MET A 1 9.51 0.52 36.68
CA MET A 1 8.36 0.56 37.62
C MET A 1 7.13 1.24 37.03
N ALA A 2 7.23 2.42 36.38
CA ALA A 2 6.06 3.12 35.81
C ALA A 2 5.24 2.29 34.80
N SER A 3 5.88 1.48 33.93
CA SER A 3 5.13 0.63 32.97
C SER A 3 4.41 -0.55 33.63
N ILE A 4 4.95 -1.11 34.71
CA ILE A 4 4.32 -2.21 35.47
C ILE A 4 3.10 -1.68 36.23
N PHE A 5 3.23 -0.55 36.93
CA PHE A 5 2.09 0.11 37.59
C PHE A 5 1.03 0.57 36.59
N GLY A 6 1.43 1.08 35.41
CA GLY A 6 0.51 1.42 34.33
C GLY A 6 -0.26 0.21 33.81
N THR A 7 0.42 -0.92 33.61
CA THR A 7 -0.20 -2.18 33.17
C THR A 7 -1.19 -2.72 34.21
N LEU A 8 -0.80 -2.76 35.50
CA LEU A 8 -1.68 -3.17 36.60
C LEU A 8 -2.91 -2.26 36.74
N ARG A 9 -2.72 -0.95 36.55
CA ARG A 9 -3.83 0.02 36.55
C ARG A 9 -4.79 -0.21 35.38
N ASN A 10 -4.29 -0.46 34.17
CA ASN A 10 -5.13 -0.73 33.00
C ASN A 10 -5.89 -2.06 33.12
N LEU A 11 -5.31 -3.06 33.78
CA LEU A 11 -5.99 -4.32 34.10
C LEU A 11 -7.15 -4.11 35.08
N ALA A 12 -6.95 -3.29 36.12
CA ALA A 12 -7.97 -2.99 37.12
C ALA A 12 -9.07 -2.04 36.60
N TYR A 13 -8.69 -1.03 35.81
CA TYR A 13 -9.57 0.02 35.29
C TYR A 13 -9.28 0.27 33.81
N PRO A 14 -9.84 -0.54 32.88
CA PRO A 14 -9.62 -0.35 31.45
C PRO A 14 -10.07 1.05 31.03
N GLN A 15 -9.21 1.73 30.28
CA GLN A 15 -9.44 3.11 29.83
C GLN A 15 -10.37 3.13 28.61
N LYS A 16 -11.11 4.24 28.45
CA LYS A 16 -11.86 4.51 27.22
C LYS A 16 -10.90 4.81 26.07
N LEU A 17 -11.24 4.38 24.86
CA LEU A 17 -10.50 4.70 23.63
C LEU A 17 -10.89 6.08 23.11
N THR A 18 -10.59 7.14 23.87
CA THR A 18 -10.86 8.54 23.48
C THR A 18 -9.73 9.11 22.63
N PHE A 19 -10.06 10.00 21.70
CA PHE A 19 -9.11 10.73 20.89
C PHE A 19 -8.89 12.15 21.41
N ALA A 20 -7.63 12.57 21.44
CA ALA A 20 -7.24 13.97 21.49
C ALA A 20 -6.98 14.45 20.06
N PHE A 21 -7.22 15.75 19.81
CA PHE A 21 -7.14 16.34 18.48
C PHE A 21 -6.09 17.44 18.43
N GLU A 22 -5.29 17.45 17.38
CA GLU A 22 -4.36 18.52 17.03
C GLU A 22 -4.60 18.94 15.57
N TYR A 23 -4.68 20.24 15.33
CA TYR A 23 -4.97 20.82 14.01
C TYR A 23 -4.55 22.30 13.99
N ALA A 24 -4.47 22.89 12.79
CA ALA A 24 -4.15 24.31 12.65
C ALA A 24 -5.18 25.20 13.37
N GLY A 25 -4.72 26.05 14.28
CA GLY A 25 -5.57 26.99 15.02
C GLY A 25 -6.05 26.48 16.39
N VAL A 26 -5.85 25.21 16.74
CA VAL A 26 -6.29 24.61 18.02
C VAL A 26 -5.79 25.37 19.24
N ALA A 27 -4.52 25.81 19.23
CA ALA A 27 -3.89 26.50 20.35
C ALA A 27 -4.49 27.89 20.63
N ASN A 28 -5.09 28.50 19.60
CA ASN A 28 -5.70 29.84 19.68
C ASN A 28 -7.23 29.77 19.76
N GLY A 29 -7.81 28.57 19.87
CA GLY A 29 -9.26 28.36 19.87
C GLY A 29 -9.94 28.70 18.53
N ALA A 30 -9.17 28.76 17.43
CA ALA A 30 -9.72 29.01 16.10
C ALA A 30 -10.43 27.73 15.59
N SER A 31 -11.54 27.92 14.88
CA SER A 31 -12.28 26.84 14.24
C SER A 31 -11.52 26.35 13.01
N ASN A 32 -11.64 25.05 12.73
CA ASN A 32 -11.07 24.39 11.57
C ASN A 32 -12.20 23.65 10.88
N ALA A 33 -12.44 23.92 9.59
CA ALA A 33 -13.61 23.40 8.90
C ALA A 33 -13.65 21.86 8.87
N VAL A 34 -12.49 21.21 8.69
CA VAL A 34 -12.39 19.74 8.70
C VAL A 34 -12.75 19.20 10.08
N PHE A 35 -12.23 19.82 11.13
CA PHE A 35 -12.55 19.46 12.51
C PHE A 35 -14.01 19.72 12.88
N ASP A 36 -14.59 20.83 12.44
CA ASP A 36 -15.99 21.17 12.69
C ASP A 36 -16.92 20.12 12.04
N ALA A 37 -16.57 19.66 10.83
CA ALA A 37 -17.28 18.57 10.17
C ALA A 37 -17.14 17.24 10.93
N ILE A 38 -15.96 16.95 11.48
CA ILE A 38 -15.73 15.78 12.35
C ILE A 38 -16.62 15.86 13.60
N ILE A 39 -16.65 17.01 14.29
CA ILE A 39 -17.48 17.17 15.49
C ILE A 39 -18.97 16.94 15.16
N ALA A 40 -19.43 17.50 14.04
CA ALA A 40 -20.84 17.42 13.68
C ALA A 40 -21.29 16.02 13.25
N GLN A 41 -20.42 15.23 12.61
CA GLN A 41 -20.83 14.01 11.91
C GLN A 41 -20.11 12.73 12.38
N CYS A 42 -19.11 12.83 13.25
CA CYS A 42 -18.31 11.69 13.73
C CYS A 42 -18.39 11.53 15.25
N PRO A 43 -19.55 11.13 15.82
CA PRO A 43 -19.73 11.01 17.26
C PRO A 43 -18.79 10.00 17.91
N SER A 44 -18.28 8.99 17.19
CA SER A 44 -17.31 8.05 17.75
C SER A 44 -15.92 8.67 17.96
N LEU A 45 -15.56 9.72 17.20
CA LEU A 45 -14.32 10.48 17.36
C LEU A 45 -14.40 11.46 18.55
N VAL A 46 -15.53 12.17 18.72
CA VAL A 46 -15.63 13.31 19.67
C VAL A 46 -16.57 13.09 20.85
N GLY A 47 -17.40 12.05 20.82
CA GLY A 47 -18.47 11.82 21.81
C GLY A 47 -17.96 11.38 23.19
N THR A 48 -18.87 10.97 24.06
CA THR A 48 -18.55 10.46 25.41
C THR A 48 -18.72 8.94 25.55
N ASN A 49 -19.25 8.29 24.50
CA ASN A 49 -19.64 6.88 24.45
C ASN A 49 -18.58 5.98 23.80
N GLN A 50 -17.30 6.31 23.91
CA GLN A 50 -16.23 5.46 23.40
C GLN A 50 -16.15 4.13 24.17
N PRO A 51 -15.82 3.03 23.47
CA PRO A 51 -15.68 1.75 24.12
C PRO A 51 -14.45 1.72 25.03
N HIS A 52 -14.48 0.81 25.98
CA HIS A 52 -13.33 0.50 26.82
C HIS A 52 -12.36 -0.43 26.08
N MET A 53 -11.07 -0.19 26.27
CA MET A 53 -10.00 -1.06 25.78
C MET A 53 -10.11 -2.48 26.35
N SER A 54 -9.64 -3.48 25.60
CA SER A 54 -9.52 -4.86 26.07
C SER A 54 -8.70 -4.97 27.35
N ARG A 55 -9.28 -5.61 28.39
CA ARG A 55 -8.53 -5.98 29.62
C ARG A 55 -7.47 -7.04 29.34
N ARG A 56 -7.65 -7.87 28.30
CA ARG A 56 -6.70 -8.93 27.92
C ARG A 56 -5.53 -8.38 27.09
N LEU A 57 -5.72 -7.23 26.46
CA LEU A 57 -4.71 -6.53 25.67
C LEU A 57 -4.43 -5.13 26.27
N PRO A 58 -3.93 -5.04 27.51
CA PRO A 58 -3.81 -3.78 28.26
C PRO A 58 -2.69 -2.85 27.78
N THR A 59 -1.91 -3.26 26.78
CA THR A 59 -0.77 -2.50 26.24
C THR A 59 -0.79 -2.51 24.72
N GLY A 60 -0.22 -1.46 24.10
CA GLY A 60 -0.07 -1.36 22.66
C GLY A 60 0.73 -2.51 22.04
N HIS A 61 1.74 -3.06 22.73
CA HIS A 61 2.44 -4.26 22.28
C HIS A 61 1.49 -5.46 22.15
N LEU A 62 0.64 -5.72 23.16
CA LEU A 62 -0.29 -6.84 23.14
C LEU A 62 -1.38 -6.65 22.08
N GLN A 63 -1.89 -5.42 21.93
CA GLN A 63 -2.81 -5.04 20.86
C GLN A 63 -2.19 -5.33 19.47
N THR A 64 -0.94 -4.90 19.26
CA THR A 64 -0.20 -5.09 18.01
C THR A 64 0.05 -6.56 17.70
N VAL A 65 0.55 -7.31 18.68
CA VAL A 65 0.81 -8.76 18.53
C VAL A 65 -0.49 -9.51 18.26
N TYR A 66 -1.57 -9.18 18.96
CA TYR A 66 -2.87 -9.80 18.71
C TYR A 66 -3.40 -9.48 17.31
N SER A 67 -3.23 -8.23 16.84
CA SER A 67 -3.59 -7.83 15.47
C SER A 67 -2.88 -8.64 14.39
N ALA A 68 -1.60 -8.97 14.62
CA ALA A 68 -0.77 -9.68 13.65
C ALA A 68 -0.84 -11.22 13.76
N ALA A 69 -1.05 -11.77 14.97
CA ALA A 69 -0.88 -13.20 15.23
C ALA A 69 -2.19 -13.96 15.50
N ALA A 70 -3.29 -13.28 15.84
CA ALA A 70 -4.57 -13.95 16.04
C ALA A 70 -5.21 -14.36 14.72
N ASP A 71 -6.01 -15.43 14.77
CA ASP A 71 -6.76 -15.89 13.61
C ASP A 71 -8.06 -15.08 13.46
N PHE A 72 -8.15 -14.35 12.34
CA PHE A 72 -9.32 -13.57 11.95
C PHE A 72 -9.99 -14.12 10.69
N SER A 73 -9.73 -15.37 10.30
CA SER A 73 -10.25 -15.98 9.06
C SER A 73 -11.77 -16.09 9.03
N THR A 74 -12.41 -16.20 10.21
CA THR A 74 -13.88 -16.30 10.35
C THR A 74 -14.55 -14.99 10.75
N ILE A 75 -13.80 -13.89 10.89
CA ILE A 75 -14.29 -12.57 11.30
C ILE A 75 -14.14 -11.62 10.11
N ASP A 76 -15.12 -10.76 9.84
CA ASP A 76 -15.07 -9.78 8.73
C ASP A 76 -14.72 -10.48 7.39
N GLN A 77 -15.47 -11.53 7.04
CA GLN A 77 -15.31 -12.21 5.76
C GLN A 77 -15.77 -11.30 4.63
N VAL A 78 -14.94 -11.17 3.60
CA VAL A 78 -15.17 -10.27 2.47
C VAL A 78 -14.86 -11.01 1.19
N GLN A 79 -15.81 -10.99 0.27
CA GLN A 79 -15.60 -11.47 -1.08
C GLN A 79 -15.11 -10.32 -1.97
N TYR A 80 -14.08 -10.61 -2.76
CA TYR A 80 -13.49 -9.66 -3.70
C TYR A 80 -13.55 -10.20 -5.12
N LYS A 81 -13.70 -9.32 -6.10
CA LYS A 81 -13.31 -9.59 -7.48
C LYS A 81 -11.98 -8.90 -7.76
N ARG A 82 -10.97 -9.69 -8.10
CA ARG A 82 -9.64 -9.19 -8.44
C ARG A 82 -9.59 -8.74 -9.91
N LYS A 83 -9.04 -7.56 -10.15
CA LYS A 83 -8.61 -7.10 -11.48
C LYS A 83 -7.11 -6.88 -11.45
N VAL A 84 -6.40 -7.44 -12.44
CA VAL A 84 -4.95 -7.31 -12.60
C VAL A 84 -4.67 -6.49 -13.84
N PHE A 85 -3.76 -5.53 -13.75
CA PHE A 85 -3.39 -4.67 -14.88
C PHE A 85 -1.87 -4.46 -14.93
N LEU A 86 -1.37 -4.14 -16.11
CA LEU A 86 0.04 -3.79 -16.29
C LEU A 86 0.25 -2.28 -16.17
N THR A 87 1.36 -1.89 -15.57
CA THR A 87 1.84 -0.51 -15.54
C THR A 87 2.76 -0.23 -16.75
N PRO A 88 3.07 1.04 -17.06
CA PRO A 88 3.89 1.40 -18.22
C PRO A 88 5.30 0.79 -18.22
N ASP A 89 5.83 0.40 -17.05
CA ASP A 89 7.12 -0.27 -16.90
C ASP A 89 7.05 -1.80 -17.06
N GLY A 90 5.89 -2.33 -17.46
CA GLY A 90 5.67 -3.77 -17.57
C GLY A 90 5.44 -4.47 -16.24
N GLY A 91 5.35 -3.72 -15.15
CA GLY A 91 5.02 -4.25 -13.83
C GLY A 91 3.55 -4.65 -13.73
N THR A 92 3.22 -5.45 -12.72
CA THR A 92 1.85 -5.86 -12.45
C THR A 92 1.36 -5.26 -11.13
N ILE A 93 0.12 -4.78 -11.16
CA ILE A 93 -0.62 -4.36 -9.96
C ILE A 93 -1.97 -5.08 -9.97
N ALA A 94 -2.48 -5.42 -8.79
CA ALA A 94 -3.83 -5.94 -8.64
C ALA A 94 -4.68 -5.01 -7.77
N VAL A 95 -5.95 -4.88 -8.14
CA VAL A 95 -6.98 -4.25 -7.30
C VAL A 95 -8.04 -5.28 -6.95
N ASP A 96 -8.41 -5.35 -5.68
CA ASP A 96 -9.48 -6.22 -5.18
C ASP A 96 -10.71 -5.38 -4.88
N ILE A 97 -11.79 -5.61 -5.62
CA ILE A 97 -13.01 -4.80 -5.56
C ILE A 97 -14.10 -5.56 -4.80
N ALA A 98 -14.69 -4.90 -3.81
CA ALA A 98 -15.80 -5.40 -3.03
C ALA A 98 -16.99 -4.42 -3.01
N PRO A 99 -18.24 -4.91 -2.98
CA PRO A 99 -18.60 -6.31 -3.22
C PRO A 99 -18.37 -6.69 -4.69
N PRO A 100 -18.24 -7.99 -5.04
CA PRO A 100 -17.96 -8.42 -6.41
C PRO A 100 -18.96 -7.94 -7.46
N ALA A 101 -20.22 -7.70 -7.04
CA ALA A 101 -21.27 -7.16 -7.89
C ALA A 101 -21.01 -5.71 -8.38
N LEU A 102 -20.14 -4.96 -7.69
CA LEU A 102 -19.77 -3.58 -8.04
C LEU A 102 -18.41 -3.48 -8.73
N ALA A 103 -17.80 -4.62 -9.10
CA ALA A 103 -16.47 -4.67 -9.69
C ALA A 103 -16.42 -4.33 -11.18
N GLU A 104 -17.57 -4.39 -11.86
CA GLU A 104 -17.72 -3.98 -13.25
C GLU A 104 -18.62 -2.74 -13.34
N PRO A 105 -18.40 -1.87 -14.34
CA PRO A 105 -19.31 -0.76 -14.58
C PRO A 105 -20.67 -1.29 -15.04
N VAL A 106 -21.68 -1.08 -14.21
CA VAL A 106 -23.08 -1.28 -14.55
C VAL A 106 -23.79 0.04 -14.32
N GLN A 107 -24.71 0.43 -15.22
CA GLN A 107 -25.40 1.73 -15.18
C GLN A 107 -26.02 2.05 -13.80
N ALA A 108 -26.55 1.04 -13.10
CA ALA A 108 -27.13 1.17 -11.76
C ALA A 108 -26.11 1.39 -10.63
N SER A 109 -24.81 1.43 -10.93
CA SER A 109 -23.72 1.53 -9.95
C SER A 109 -22.68 2.61 -10.27
N GLU A 110 -22.91 3.43 -11.31
CA GLU A 110 -21.92 4.41 -11.79
C GLU A 110 -21.57 5.48 -10.76
N ASP A 111 -22.54 5.84 -9.90
CA ASP A 111 -22.43 6.89 -8.88
C ASP A 111 -22.11 6.35 -7.47
N VAL A 112 -22.03 5.03 -7.29
CA VAL A 112 -21.74 4.43 -5.98
C VAL A 112 -20.39 4.92 -5.48
N PRO A 113 -20.30 5.57 -4.30
CA PRO A 113 -19.05 6.06 -3.75
C PRO A 113 -18.01 4.95 -3.56
N THR A 114 -16.76 5.26 -3.86
CA THR A 114 -15.65 4.30 -3.80
C THR A 114 -14.64 4.70 -2.72
N VAL A 115 -14.30 3.76 -1.84
CA VAL A 115 -13.22 3.90 -0.86
C VAL A 115 -12.01 3.10 -1.37
N VAL A 116 -10.92 3.80 -1.70
CA VAL A 116 -9.66 3.22 -2.17
C VAL A 116 -8.75 2.98 -0.96
N ILE A 117 -8.28 1.75 -0.77
CA ILE A 117 -7.58 1.32 0.45
C ILE A 117 -6.16 0.84 0.10
N LEU A 118 -5.18 1.34 0.84
CA LEU A 118 -3.78 0.93 0.81
C LEU A 118 -3.42 0.14 2.07
N HIS A 119 -2.93 -1.09 1.87
CA HIS A 119 -2.47 -1.97 2.94
C HIS A 119 -1.08 -1.56 3.47
N GLY A 120 -0.67 -2.16 4.61
CA GLY A 120 0.65 -1.97 5.20
C GLY A 120 1.75 -2.82 4.56
N LEU A 121 2.95 -2.83 5.16
CA LEU A 121 4.10 -3.57 4.66
C LEU A 121 3.80 -5.08 4.54
N THR A 122 4.04 -5.65 3.35
CA THR A 122 3.91 -7.06 2.97
C THR A 122 2.49 -7.65 3.05
N GLY A 123 1.48 -6.80 3.22
CA GLY A 123 0.08 -7.21 3.41
C GLY A 123 -0.74 -7.32 2.13
N GLY A 124 -2.04 -6.99 2.23
CA GLY A 124 -2.98 -7.05 1.11
C GLY A 124 -4.43 -6.92 1.55
N SER A 125 -5.35 -7.21 0.64
CA SER A 125 -6.81 -7.27 0.90
C SER A 125 -7.25 -8.30 1.95
N HIS A 126 -6.43 -9.31 2.21
CA HIS A 126 -6.68 -10.37 3.20
C HIS A 126 -6.41 -9.92 4.65
N GLU A 127 -5.76 -8.79 4.85
CA GLU A 127 -5.39 -8.28 6.16
C GLU A 127 -6.61 -7.99 7.04
N SER A 128 -6.55 -8.38 8.31
CA SER A 128 -7.71 -8.28 9.21
C SER A 128 -8.17 -6.83 9.42
N TYR A 129 -7.24 -5.88 9.49
CA TYR A 129 -7.56 -4.46 9.63
C TYR A 129 -8.16 -3.85 8.35
N VAL A 130 -7.77 -4.34 7.16
CA VAL A 130 -8.39 -3.96 5.88
C VAL A 130 -9.80 -4.52 5.83
N ARG A 131 -9.97 -5.82 6.06
CA ARG A 131 -11.28 -6.49 6.03
C ARG A 131 -12.25 -5.90 7.05
N ASN A 132 -11.78 -5.51 8.23
CA ASN A 132 -12.61 -4.85 9.25
C ASN A 132 -13.26 -3.55 8.77
N CYS A 133 -12.57 -2.80 7.91
CA CYS A 133 -13.13 -1.61 7.26
C CYS A 133 -14.02 -2.01 6.08
N VAL A 134 -13.52 -2.86 5.18
CA VAL A 134 -14.25 -3.25 3.96
C VAL A 134 -15.60 -3.90 4.29
N ALA A 135 -15.64 -4.86 5.22
CA ALA A 135 -16.87 -5.55 5.62
C ALA A 135 -17.96 -4.61 6.16
N HIS A 136 -17.56 -3.48 6.75
CA HIS A 136 -18.48 -2.45 7.22
C HIS A 136 -18.93 -1.51 6.09
N PHE A 137 -18.00 -1.06 5.24
CA PHE A 137 -18.29 -0.15 4.14
C PHE A 137 -19.21 -0.77 3.07
N VAL A 138 -18.93 -2.01 2.65
CA VAL A 138 -19.67 -2.66 1.55
C VAL A 138 -21.04 -3.17 1.96
N ARG A 139 -21.27 -3.32 3.27
CA ARG A 139 -22.56 -3.78 3.78
C ARG A 139 -23.64 -2.76 3.40
N PRO A 140 -24.80 -3.20 2.87
CA PRO A 140 -25.91 -2.33 2.53
C PRO A 140 -26.39 -1.45 3.70
N LYS A 141 -26.92 -0.26 3.39
CA LYS A 141 -27.39 0.72 4.39
C LYS A 141 -28.54 0.19 5.24
N ASP A 142 -29.47 -0.54 4.64
CA ASP A 142 -30.60 -1.21 5.32
C ASP A 142 -30.14 -2.31 6.30
N GLN A 143 -28.91 -2.80 6.16
CA GLN A 143 -28.26 -3.75 7.06
C GLN A 143 -27.27 -3.07 8.03
N GLY A 144 -27.30 -1.74 8.13
CA GLY A 144 -26.45 -0.95 9.02
C GLY A 144 -24.99 -0.80 8.57
N GLY A 145 -24.71 -0.97 7.27
CA GLY A 145 -23.42 -0.59 6.68
C GLY A 145 -23.49 0.72 5.89
N CYS A 146 -22.47 1.00 5.08
CA CYS A 146 -22.40 2.24 4.31
C CYS A 146 -22.93 2.12 2.87
N GLY A 147 -22.92 0.91 2.29
CA GLY A 147 -23.27 0.65 0.89
C GLY A 147 -22.26 1.22 -0.12
N PHE A 148 -20.97 1.30 0.25
CA PHE A 148 -19.91 1.81 -0.62
C PHE A 148 -19.26 0.70 -1.45
N ARG A 149 -18.65 1.08 -2.57
CA ARG A 149 -17.65 0.26 -3.26
C ARG A 149 -16.33 0.38 -2.50
N CYS A 150 -15.63 -0.72 -2.26
CA CYS A 150 -14.27 -0.71 -1.75
C CYS A 150 -13.32 -1.26 -2.78
N VAL A 151 -12.16 -0.63 -2.93
CA VAL A 151 -11.08 -1.10 -3.78
C VAL A 151 -9.81 -1.16 -2.95
N VAL A 152 -9.27 -2.35 -2.74
CA VAL A 152 -7.95 -2.51 -2.12
C VAL A 152 -6.89 -2.56 -3.21
N VAL A 153 -5.95 -1.62 -3.22
CA VAL A 153 -4.81 -1.65 -4.14
C VAL A 153 -3.74 -2.54 -3.52
N ASN A 154 -3.48 -3.68 -4.15
CA ASN A 154 -2.42 -4.59 -3.75
C ASN A 154 -1.12 -4.16 -4.44
N SER A 155 -0.13 -3.83 -3.62
CA SER A 155 1.19 -3.44 -4.09
C SER A 155 1.89 -4.57 -4.84
N ARG A 156 2.88 -4.23 -5.67
CA ARG A 156 3.69 -5.22 -6.42
C ARG A 156 4.23 -6.31 -5.49
N GLY A 157 3.98 -7.58 -5.82
CA GLY A 157 4.42 -8.72 -5.02
C GLY A 157 3.54 -9.08 -3.81
N CYS A 158 2.61 -8.21 -3.42
CA CYS A 158 1.72 -8.35 -2.25
C CYS A 158 0.37 -8.98 -2.64
N ALA A 159 -0.30 -9.61 -1.67
CA ALA A 159 -1.53 -10.39 -1.88
C ALA A 159 -1.43 -11.38 -3.06
N ASP A 160 -0.23 -11.95 -3.23
CA ASP A 160 0.18 -12.83 -4.33
C ASP A 160 0.10 -12.20 -5.74
N THR A 161 0.01 -10.87 -5.84
CA THR A 161 0.21 -10.16 -7.11
C THR A 161 1.61 -10.47 -7.67
N PRO A 162 1.74 -10.93 -8.92
CA PRO A 162 3.05 -11.20 -9.51
C PRO A 162 3.91 -9.94 -9.62
N VAL A 163 5.23 -10.13 -9.60
CA VAL A 163 6.20 -9.10 -9.97
C VAL A 163 6.70 -9.41 -11.37
N THR A 164 6.46 -8.51 -12.32
CA THR A 164 6.85 -8.67 -13.74
C THR A 164 7.80 -7.59 -14.24
N SER A 165 8.25 -6.70 -13.36
CA SER A 165 9.28 -5.71 -13.64
C SER A 165 10.32 -5.71 -12.52
N PRO A 166 11.52 -5.12 -12.71
CA PRO A 166 12.55 -5.04 -11.68
C PRO A 166 12.22 -3.99 -10.59
N GLN A 167 10.93 -3.78 -10.32
CA GLN A 167 10.42 -2.84 -9.34
C GLN A 167 9.50 -3.55 -8.33
N LEU A 168 9.58 -3.06 -7.11
CA LEU A 168 8.70 -3.33 -6.00
C LEU A 168 7.97 -2.04 -5.62
N TYR A 169 7.43 -2.03 -4.42
CA TYR A 169 6.77 -0.87 -3.83
C TYR A 169 7.59 -0.38 -2.63
N SER A 170 7.37 0.87 -2.26
CA SER A 170 8.01 1.53 -1.12
C SER A 170 7.19 2.73 -0.67
N ALA A 171 7.56 3.36 0.45
CA ALA A 171 6.94 4.61 0.90
C ALA A 171 7.12 5.77 -0.10
N ALA A 172 8.16 5.73 -0.95
CA ALA A 172 8.46 6.78 -1.92
C ALA A 172 7.68 6.63 -3.22
N ASN A 173 7.21 5.43 -3.57
CA ASN A 173 6.57 5.19 -4.87
C ASN A 173 5.06 5.43 -4.83
N ILE A 174 4.64 6.57 -5.37
CA ILE A 174 3.22 6.91 -5.53
C ILE A 174 2.65 6.53 -6.91
N SER A 175 3.50 6.13 -7.87
CA SER A 175 3.10 5.89 -9.27
C SER A 175 2.13 4.70 -9.39
N ASP A 176 2.25 3.73 -8.50
CA ASP A 176 1.38 2.55 -8.45
C ASP A 176 -0.03 2.92 -8.01
N LEU A 177 -0.17 3.76 -6.97
CA LEU A 177 -1.45 4.32 -6.55
C LEU A 177 -2.05 5.20 -7.64
N GLU A 178 -1.24 6.05 -8.27
CA GLU A 178 -1.68 6.90 -9.38
C GLU A 178 -2.23 6.08 -10.55
N SER A 179 -1.53 5.00 -10.92
CA SER A 179 -1.98 4.09 -11.98
C SER A 179 -3.29 3.39 -11.62
N ALA A 180 -3.45 2.97 -10.35
CA ALA A 180 -4.70 2.41 -9.87
C ALA A 180 -5.85 3.43 -9.88
N LEU A 181 -5.62 4.67 -9.45
CA LEU A 181 -6.63 5.74 -9.49
C LEU A 181 -7.00 6.10 -10.93
N LEU A 182 -6.05 6.10 -11.85
CA LEU A 182 -6.30 6.32 -13.27
C LEU A 182 -7.18 5.19 -13.86
N LEU A 183 -6.90 3.93 -13.53
CA LEU A 183 -7.78 2.80 -13.88
C LEU A 183 -9.18 2.97 -13.29
N LEU A 184 -9.29 3.31 -12.00
CA LEU A 184 -10.58 3.43 -11.32
C LEU A 184 -11.42 4.58 -11.86
N THR A 185 -10.81 5.73 -12.17
CA THR A 185 -11.52 6.88 -12.77
C THR A 185 -11.92 6.60 -14.22
N HIS A 186 -11.21 5.71 -14.92
CA HIS A 186 -11.63 5.18 -16.21
C HIS A 186 -12.84 4.24 -16.08
N MET A 187 -12.81 3.31 -15.13
CA MET A 187 -13.87 2.32 -14.90
C MET A 187 -15.15 2.93 -14.29
N PHE A 188 -15.00 3.86 -13.35
CA PHE A 188 -16.10 4.42 -12.55
C PHE A 188 -16.08 5.96 -12.60
N PRO A 189 -16.34 6.56 -13.77
CA PRO A 189 -16.11 8.00 -13.97
C PRO A 189 -17.02 8.93 -13.17
N GLN A 190 -18.18 8.44 -12.72
CA GLN A 190 -19.12 9.21 -11.90
C GLN A 190 -18.95 8.93 -10.40
N SER A 191 -18.11 7.97 -10.03
CA SER A 191 -17.90 7.60 -8.63
C SER A 191 -17.08 8.67 -7.93
N LEU A 192 -17.60 9.19 -6.82
CA LEU A 192 -16.78 9.91 -5.85
C LEU A 192 -15.78 8.93 -5.21
N MET A 193 -14.56 9.39 -4.93
CA MET A 193 -13.50 8.55 -4.37
C MET A 193 -12.87 9.15 -3.11
N THR A 194 -12.60 8.33 -2.10
CA THR A 194 -11.78 8.69 -0.93
C THR A 194 -10.67 7.67 -0.73
N GLY A 195 -9.61 8.04 0.01
CA GLY A 195 -8.47 7.17 0.28
C GLY A 195 -8.37 6.75 1.73
N ILE A 196 -7.98 5.49 2.00
CA ILE A 196 -7.52 5.02 3.31
C ILE A 196 -6.12 4.43 3.17
N GLY A 197 -5.21 4.79 4.06
CA GLY A 197 -3.90 4.18 4.14
C GLY A 197 -3.58 3.64 5.53
N PHE A 198 -3.17 2.37 5.61
CA PHE A 198 -2.76 1.73 6.86
C PHE A 198 -1.25 1.59 6.93
N SER A 199 -0.63 2.02 8.04
CA SER A 199 0.81 1.86 8.27
C SER A 199 1.63 2.42 7.09
N LEU A 200 2.44 1.59 6.42
CA LEU A 200 3.16 1.98 5.19
C LEU A 200 2.24 2.54 4.09
N GLY A 201 1.04 1.97 3.90
CA GLY A 201 0.04 2.50 2.98
C GLY A 201 -0.46 3.89 3.40
N GLY A 202 -0.44 4.19 4.70
CA GLY A 202 -0.67 5.52 5.25
C GLY A 202 0.42 6.50 4.82
N ALA A 203 1.70 6.12 4.94
CA ALA A 203 2.81 6.96 4.47
C ALA A 203 2.73 7.23 2.96
N ILE A 204 2.40 6.21 2.15
CA ILE A 204 2.21 6.35 0.70
C ILE A 204 1.04 7.30 0.39
N LEU A 205 -0.11 7.13 1.04
CA LEU A 205 -1.28 7.99 0.82
C LEU A 205 -1.00 9.45 1.21
N THR A 206 -0.37 9.68 2.36
CA THR A 206 0.04 11.02 2.80
C THR A 206 0.95 11.67 1.77
N ARG A 207 2.00 10.94 1.33
CA ARG A 207 2.95 11.45 0.32
C ARG A 207 2.24 11.79 -0.98
N TYR A 208 1.39 10.89 -1.47
CA TYR A 208 0.60 11.10 -2.68
C TYR A 208 -0.29 12.35 -2.59
N MET A 209 -1.08 12.48 -1.52
CA MET A 209 -1.97 13.63 -1.33
C MET A 209 -1.20 14.94 -1.16
N GLY A 210 -0.01 14.89 -0.56
CA GLY A 210 0.90 16.01 -0.48
C GLY A 210 1.46 16.43 -1.84
N MET A 211 1.95 15.48 -2.63
CA MET A 211 2.52 15.74 -3.95
C MET A 211 1.48 16.16 -5.00
N ARG A 212 0.22 15.74 -4.85
CA ARG A 212 -0.86 16.06 -5.80
C ARG A 212 -1.76 17.20 -5.36
N GLY A 213 -1.86 17.48 -4.06
CA GLY A 213 -2.71 18.53 -3.53
C GLY A 213 -4.10 18.51 -4.15
N LYS A 214 -4.46 19.56 -4.89
CA LYS A 214 -5.79 19.71 -5.51
C LYS A 214 -6.00 18.84 -6.76
N GLU A 215 -4.94 18.30 -7.36
CA GLU A 215 -4.99 17.50 -8.59
C GLU A 215 -5.42 16.05 -8.38
N THR A 216 -5.42 15.56 -7.14
CA THR A 216 -5.90 14.21 -6.81
C THR A 216 -7.40 14.07 -7.11
N PRO A 217 -7.87 12.92 -7.63
CA PRO A 217 -9.30 12.62 -7.75
C PRO A 217 -9.94 12.22 -6.40
N LEU A 218 -9.15 12.08 -5.33
CA LEU A 218 -9.66 11.76 -4.00
C LEU A 218 -10.25 13.00 -3.33
N LEU A 219 -11.46 12.88 -2.80
CA LEU A 219 -12.12 13.94 -2.04
C LEU A 219 -11.50 14.17 -0.67
N ALA A 220 -11.01 13.09 -0.05
CA ALA A 220 -10.40 13.10 1.28
C ALA A 220 -9.51 11.88 1.48
N GLY A 221 -8.66 11.94 2.52
CA GLY A 221 -7.81 10.84 2.97
C GLY A 221 -7.97 10.55 4.45
N VAL A 222 -7.91 9.27 4.83
CA VAL A 222 -7.75 8.84 6.21
C VAL A 222 -6.52 7.94 6.31
N VAL A 223 -5.62 8.23 7.24
CA VAL A 223 -4.46 7.37 7.49
C VAL A 223 -4.46 6.84 8.91
N VAL A 224 -4.10 5.58 9.09
CA VAL A 224 -4.18 4.87 10.37
C VAL A 224 -2.84 4.25 10.70
N GLY A 225 -2.26 4.62 11.84
CA GLY A 225 -0.95 4.13 12.30
C GLY A 225 0.19 4.48 11.34
N ALA A 226 0.11 5.61 10.63
CA ALA A 226 1.06 5.96 9.59
C ALA A 226 2.41 6.43 10.19
N PRO A 227 3.56 5.90 9.71
CA PRO A 227 4.88 6.41 10.07
C PRO A 227 5.22 7.62 9.18
N PHE A 228 4.95 8.83 9.66
CA PHE A 228 5.19 10.04 8.86
C PHE A 228 6.68 10.37 8.67
N GLN A 229 7.51 9.96 9.64
CA GLN A 229 8.97 10.11 9.66
C GLN A 229 9.62 8.73 9.71
N LEU A 230 9.95 8.17 8.54
CA LEU A 230 10.44 6.79 8.44
C LEU A 230 11.78 6.60 9.15
N LYS A 231 12.66 7.60 9.08
CA LYS A 231 13.98 7.55 9.73
C LYS A 231 13.83 7.42 11.24
N VAL A 232 13.05 8.30 11.84
CA VAL A 232 12.80 8.30 13.28
C VAL A 232 12.12 7.00 13.69
N ALA A 233 11.06 6.59 12.98
CA ALA A 233 10.38 5.32 13.25
C ALA A 233 11.33 4.11 13.17
N SER A 234 12.22 4.05 12.17
CA SER A 234 13.24 3.01 12.04
C SER A 234 14.23 3.01 13.21
N ASP A 235 14.73 4.18 13.59
CA ASP A 235 15.65 4.32 14.72
C ASP A 235 14.98 3.90 16.04
N CYS A 236 13.72 4.28 16.25
CA CYS A 236 12.93 3.86 17.41
C CYS A 236 12.76 2.34 17.47
N MET A 237 12.49 1.71 16.31
CA MET A 237 12.37 0.26 16.20
C MET A 237 13.68 -0.46 16.53
N GLU A 238 14.83 0.15 16.21
CA GLU A 238 16.15 -0.48 16.45
C GLU A 238 16.77 -0.10 17.80
N SER A 239 16.29 0.96 18.45
CA SER A 239 16.87 1.51 19.69
C SER A 239 16.80 0.57 20.90
N PHE A 240 15.79 -0.31 20.96
CA PHE A 240 15.56 -1.19 22.11
C PHE A 240 15.32 -2.64 21.66
N TRP A 241 15.86 -3.61 22.40
CA TRP A 241 15.85 -5.03 22.02
C TRP A 241 14.45 -5.59 21.75
N LEU A 242 13.43 -5.20 22.54
CA LEU A 242 12.04 -5.62 22.31
C LEU A 242 11.45 -5.06 21.02
N ASN A 243 11.81 -3.82 20.67
CA ASN A 243 11.33 -3.18 19.44
C ASN A 243 12.04 -3.76 18.21
N ASN A 244 13.31 -4.14 18.37
CA ASN A 244 14.12 -4.70 17.30
C ASN A 244 13.54 -6.05 16.81
N VAL A 245 12.77 -6.75 17.64
CA VAL A 245 11.98 -7.93 17.22
C VAL A 245 11.03 -7.58 16.08
N TYR A 246 10.33 -6.43 16.14
CA TYR A 246 9.46 -6.00 15.05
C TYR A 246 10.24 -5.76 13.76
N SER A 247 11.38 -5.08 13.84
CA SER A 247 12.25 -4.86 12.66
C SER A 247 12.68 -6.17 12.01
N HIS A 248 13.06 -7.19 12.80
CA HIS A 248 13.41 -8.50 12.27
C HIS A 248 12.22 -9.27 11.68
N VAL A 249 11.03 -9.17 12.29
CA VAL A 249 9.82 -9.80 11.74
C VAL A 249 9.45 -9.18 10.39
N MET A 250 9.47 -7.85 10.30
CA MET A 250 9.21 -7.12 9.05
C MET A 250 10.26 -7.42 7.98
N GLY A 251 11.55 -7.41 8.34
CA GLY A 251 12.64 -7.75 7.41
C GLY A 251 12.52 -9.17 6.88
N ARG A 252 12.20 -10.16 7.72
CA ARG A 252 11.95 -11.55 7.28
C ARG A 252 10.74 -11.65 6.36
N ASN A 253 9.64 -10.95 6.65
CA ASN A 253 8.47 -10.94 5.78
C ASN A 253 8.80 -10.36 4.40
N LEU A 254 9.58 -9.27 4.37
CA LEU A 254 10.01 -8.65 3.11
C LEU A 254 10.95 -9.56 2.33
N LEU A 255 11.95 -10.19 2.98
CA LEU A 255 12.80 -11.22 2.33
C LEU A 255 12.00 -12.41 1.80
N LYS A 256 10.94 -12.83 2.51
CA LYS A 256 10.04 -13.88 2.04
C LYS A 256 9.28 -13.44 0.79
N LEU A 257 8.78 -12.21 0.75
CA LEU A 257 8.16 -11.64 -0.44
C LEU A 257 9.16 -11.56 -1.60
N LEU A 258 10.36 -11.04 -1.35
CA LEU A 258 11.44 -10.94 -2.34
C LEU A 258 11.81 -12.31 -2.92
N SER A 259 12.01 -13.31 -2.06
CA SER A 259 12.37 -14.67 -2.50
C SER A 259 11.26 -15.38 -3.29
N LYS A 260 9.98 -14.99 -3.12
CA LYS A 260 8.89 -15.46 -4.00
C LYS A 260 9.07 -15.00 -5.44
N HIS A 261 9.67 -13.82 -5.63
CA HIS A 261 9.78 -13.09 -6.90
C HIS A 261 11.23 -12.88 -7.37
N ALA A 262 12.19 -13.56 -6.75
CA ALA A 262 13.62 -13.40 -7.04
C ALA A 262 13.94 -13.66 -8.51
N ASP A 263 13.26 -14.63 -9.14
CA ASP A 263 13.46 -14.97 -10.55
C ASP A 263 13.13 -13.78 -11.47
N ALA A 264 12.05 -13.04 -11.18
CA ALA A 264 11.66 -11.86 -11.94
C ALA A 264 12.60 -10.67 -11.69
N LEU A 265 13.02 -10.46 -10.44
CA LEU A 265 13.98 -9.40 -10.09
C LEU A 265 15.37 -9.67 -10.68
N ALA A 266 15.80 -10.94 -10.72
CA ALA A 266 17.08 -11.37 -11.25
C ALA A 266 17.22 -11.21 -12.78
N LEU A 267 16.11 -10.94 -13.49
CA LEU A 267 16.17 -10.58 -14.91
C LEU A 267 16.90 -9.25 -15.15
N SER A 268 17.02 -8.40 -14.12
CA SER A 268 17.82 -7.17 -14.17
C SER A 268 19.21 -7.41 -13.58
N PRO A 269 20.28 -7.35 -14.40
CA PRO A 269 21.66 -7.53 -13.90
C PRO A 269 22.06 -6.52 -12.82
N ALA A 270 21.45 -5.32 -12.85
CA ALA A 270 21.68 -4.29 -11.83
C ALA A 270 21.21 -4.71 -10.43
N LEU A 271 20.39 -5.75 -10.31
CA LEU A 271 19.88 -6.25 -9.03
C LEU A 271 20.64 -7.48 -8.52
N TRP A 272 21.60 -8.03 -9.26
CA TRP A 272 22.32 -9.23 -8.81
C TRP A 272 23.08 -8.99 -7.50
N ASP A 273 23.95 -7.98 -7.44
CA ASP A 273 24.67 -7.60 -6.21
C ASP A 273 23.70 -7.34 -5.02
N PRO A 274 22.70 -6.43 -5.14
CA PRO A 274 21.64 -6.24 -4.15
C PRO A 274 21.03 -7.52 -3.59
N LEU A 275 20.55 -8.40 -4.48
CA LEU A 275 19.83 -9.60 -4.11
C LEU A 275 20.77 -10.65 -3.51
N GLU A 276 22.01 -10.78 -4.02
CA GLU A 276 23.00 -11.70 -3.45
C GLU A 276 23.41 -11.31 -2.03
N ARG A 277 23.59 -10.00 -1.76
CA ARG A 277 23.84 -9.50 -0.39
C ARG A 277 22.65 -9.80 0.52
N ALA A 278 21.44 -9.52 0.03
CA ALA A 278 20.20 -9.68 0.79
C ALA A 278 19.92 -11.15 1.15
N PHE A 279 20.03 -12.06 0.20
CA PHE A 279 19.77 -13.49 0.42
C PHE A 279 20.99 -14.25 0.96
N GLY A 280 22.22 -13.76 0.72
CA GLY A 280 23.44 -14.52 1.01
C GLY A 280 23.63 -15.73 0.12
N GLU A 281 22.96 -15.76 -1.03
CA GLU A 281 23.00 -16.81 -2.02
C GLU A 281 23.37 -16.20 -3.36
N LYS A 282 24.03 -16.99 -4.20
CA LYS A 282 24.44 -16.56 -5.53
C LYS A 282 23.26 -16.58 -6.50
N ILE A 283 23.10 -15.49 -7.25
CA ILE A 283 22.00 -15.30 -8.22
C ILE A 283 22.56 -15.16 -9.63
N ARG A 284 23.70 -14.49 -9.78
CA ARG A 284 24.32 -14.29 -11.08
C ARG A 284 24.90 -15.62 -11.63
N PRO A 285 24.90 -15.82 -12.96
CA PRO A 285 25.68 -16.89 -13.60
C PRO A 285 27.21 -16.66 -13.46
N GLY A 286 28.00 -17.73 -13.35
CA GLY A 286 29.48 -17.69 -13.38
C GLY A 286 30.17 -17.53 -12.02
N ASP A 287 31.39 -18.05 -11.83
CA ASP A 287 32.04 -18.29 -10.51
C ASP A 287 32.95 -17.18 -9.97
N GLU A 288 33.18 -16.12 -10.72
CA GLU A 288 34.28 -15.18 -10.43
C GLU A 288 33.93 -14.02 -9.49
N HIS A 289 32.65 -13.80 -9.19
CA HIS A 289 32.22 -12.68 -8.34
C HIS A 289 31.40 -13.14 -7.13
N LYS A 290 31.73 -12.59 -5.96
CA LYS A 290 31.00 -12.79 -4.70
C LYS A 290 30.60 -11.43 -4.14
N ALA A 291 29.30 -11.15 -4.08
CA ALA A 291 28.83 -9.93 -3.45
C ALA A 291 29.04 -10.01 -1.93
N GLU A 292 29.91 -9.16 -1.39
CA GLU A 292 30.17 -9.07 0.04
C GLU A 292 29.34 -7.96 0.70
N LEU A 293 29.09 -8.12 2.00
CA LEU A 293 28.46 -7.08 2.80
C LEU A 293 29.46 -5.95 3.07
N GLU A 294 28.94 -4.74 3.14
CA GLU A 294 29.75 -3.57 3.46
C GLU A 294 30.15 -3.59 4.95
N PRO A 295 31.33 -3.07 5.33
CA PRO A 295 31.80 -3.10 6.73
C PRO A 295 30.81 -2.51 7.74
N ASN A 296 30.00 -1.53 7.33
CA ASN A 296 28.99 -0.86 8.17
C ASN A 296 27.56 -1.24 7.77
N SER A 297 27.37 -2.43 7.18
CA SER A 297 26.05 -2.90 6.77
C SER A 297 25.09 -2.98 7.97
N PRO A 298 23.80 -2.66 7.80
CA PRO A 298 22.81 -2.90 8.84
C PRO A 298 22.75 -4.36 9.28
N THR A 299 22.19 -4.62 10.46
CA THR A 299 22.07 -5.98 11.00
C THR A 299 21.24 -6.87 10.07
N ARG A 300 21.83 -7.98 9.60
CA ARG A 300 21.18 -8.89 8.65
C ARG A 300 19.80 -9.34 9.14
N GLY A 301 18.80 -9.22 8.27
CA GLY A 301 17.43 -9.66 8.52
C GLY A 301 16.53 -8.63 9.21
N THR A 302 17.05 -7.45 9.60
CA THR A 302 16.22 -6.30 9.98
C THR A 302 15.53 -5.70 8.77
N LEU A 303 14.47 -4.91 8.99
CA LEU A 303 13.83 -4.13 7.94
C LEU A 303 14.84 -3.21 7.25
N ARG A 304 15.65 -2.48 8.04
CA ARG A 304 16.71 -1.60 7.52
C ARG A 304 17.69 -2.32 6.61
N PHE A 305 18.10 -3.54 6.93
CA PHE A 305 19.00 -4.31 6.07
C PHE A 305 18.42 -4.59 4.69
N VAL A 306 17.14 -5.01 4.66
CA VAL A 306 16.46 -5.28 3.39
C VAL A 306 16.22 -3.99 2.62
N ASP A 307 15.88 -2.92 3.32
CA ASP A 307 15.71 -1.61 2.69
C ASP A 307 17.02 -1.12 2.08
N HIS A 308 18.11 -1.21 2.83
CA HIS A 308 19.45 -0.76 2.44
C HIS A 308 19.94 -1.43 1.17
N TYR A 309 19.80 -2.75 1.05
CA TYR A 309 20.32 -3.47 -0.10
C TYR A 309 19.32 -3.60 -1.25
N VAL A 310 18.03 -3.72 -0.98
CA VAL A 310 17.03 -4.06 -2.02
C VAL A 310 16.11 -2.89 -2.31
N VAL A 311 15.40 -2.36 -1.31
CA VAL A 311 14.37 -1.33 -1.56
C VAL A 311 14.99 -0.05 -2.11
N THR A 312 16.18 0.34 -1.66
CA THR A 312 16.96 1.46 -2.25
C THR A 312 17.17 1.36 -3.75
N HIS A 313 17.06 0.18 -4.36
CA HIS A 313 17.25 -0.05 -5.79
C HIS A 313 15.94 -0.34 -6.53
N THR A 314 15.00 -1.03 -5.88
CA THR A 314 13.78 -1.53 -6.52
C THR A 314 12.51 -0.82 -6.04
N GLY A 315 12.59 0.05 -5.04
CA GLY A 315 11.42 0.61 -4.36
C GLY A 315 10.61 1.59 -5.20
N GLY A 316 11.09 2.00 -6.37
CA GLY A 316 10.39 2.88 -7.30
C GLY A 316 11.26 3.29 -8.50
N PHE A 317 10.77 4.28 -9.23
CA PHE A 317 11.36 4.73 -10.49
C PHE A 317 12.62 5.59 -10.30
N LYS A 318 13.50 5.55 -11.31
CA LYS A 318 14.67 6.44 -11.38
C LYS A 318 14.30 7.82 -11.91
N ALA A 319 15.16 8.81 -11.64
CA ALA A 319 15.04 10.14 -12.22
C ALA A 319 14.96 10.08 -13.76
N PRO A 320 14.16 10.94 -14.41
CA PRO A 320 13.33 12.02 -13.84
C PRO A 320 11.95 11.56 -13.31
N TYR A 321 11.65 10.25 -13.30
CA TYR A 321 10.32 9.72 -12.97
C TYR A 321 10.14 9.35 -11.49
N GLY A 322 11.23 9.28 -10.73
CA GLY A 322 11.26 9.07 -9.29
C GLY A 322 12.65 9.35 -8.72
N GLU A 323 12.90 8.92 -7.49
CA GLU A 323 14.11 9.26 -6.71
C GLU A 323 15.13 8.11 -6.62
N PHE A 324 14.86 6.96 -7.23
CA PHE A 324 15.70 5.77 -7.11
C PHE A 324 16.90 5.80 -8.08
N PRO A 325 18.00 5.07 -7.78
CA PRO A 325 18.26 4.42 -6.51
C PRO A 325 18.65 5.42 -5.42
N PHE A 326 18.34 5.09 -4.16
CA PHE A 326 18.89 5.78 -3.00
C PHE A 326 20.26 5.19 -2.64
N ALA A 327 21.14 5.99 -2.07
CA ALA A 327 22.49 5.56 -1.69
C ALA A 327 22.47 4.47 -0.61
N ASP A 328 21.60 4.61 0.39
CA ASP A 328 21.44 3.70 1.51
C ASP A 328 20.03 3.83 2.13
N ALA A 329 19.76 3.02 3.16
CA ALA A 329 18.48 3.05 3.87
C ALA A 329 18.18 4.40 4.54
N ASP A 330 19.18 5.14 5.02
CA ASP A 330 18.94 6.44 5.66
C ASP A 330 18.52 7.48 4.62
N ALA A 331 19.22 7.55 3.48
CA ALA A 331 18.84 8.39 2.36
C ALA A 331 17.42 8.07 1.87
N TYR A 332 17.07 6.78 1.77
CA TYR A 332 15.71 6.34 1.46
C TYR A 332 14.71 6.82 2.52
N TYR A 333 14.97 6.58 3.81
CA TYR A 333 14.04 6.96 4.88
C TYR A 333 13.84 8.47 4.98
N TYR A 334 14.89 9.27 4.78
CA TYR A 334 14.77 10.72 4.72
C TYR A 334 13.94 11.16 3.51
N GLY A 335 14.27 10.70 2.29
CA GLY A 335 13.56 11.11 1.07
C GLY A 335 12.09 10.67 1.03
N ALA A 336 11.83 9.45 1.50
CA ALA A 336 10.51 8.82 1.49
C ALA A 336 9.57 9.25 2.63
N SER A 337 10.08 9.96 3.64
CA SER A 337 9.24 10.45 4.76
C SER A 337 8.15 11.40 4.26
N SER A 338 6.91 11.13 4.62
CA SER A 338 5.76 11.91 4.15
C SER A 338 5.68 13.31 4.79
N THR A 339 6.45 13.58 5.85
CA THR A 339 6.65 14.96 6.37
C THR A 339 7.19 15.92 5.32
N ASN A 340 7.88 15.42 4.29
CA ASN A 340 8.46 16.25 3.23
C ASN A 340 7.41 16.85 2.28
N THR A 341 6.14 16.43 2.38
CA THR A 341 5.08 16.82 1.44
C THR A 341 3.79 17.24 2.15
N LEU A 342 3.80 17.42 3.47
CA LEU A 342 2.58 17.70 4.25
C LEU A 342 1.93 19.04 3.89
N ASP A 343 2.73 20.04 3.54
CA ASP A 343 2.28 21.37 3.13
C ASP A 343 1.42 21.33 1.86
N GLY A 344 1.69 20.38 0.96
CA GLY A 344 0.94 20.22 -0.28
C GLY A 344 -0.43 19.56 -0.15
N ILE A 345 -0.78 18.99 1.02
CA ILE A 345 -2.10 18.38 1.23
C ILE A 345 -3.16 19.47 1.15
N ALA A 346 -4.06 19.37 0.17
CA ALA A 346 -5.09 20.39 -0.09
C ALA A 346 -6.52 19.84 -0.04
N ARG A 347 -6.70 18.61 0.46
CA ARG A 347 -7.99 17.94 0.63
C ARG A 347 -8.12 17.51 2.09
N PRO A 348 -9.35 17.43 2.64
CA PRO A 348 -9.59 16.93 3.99
C PRO A 348 -8.79 15.67 4.29
N PHE A 349 -8.03 15.70 5.38
CA PHE A 349 -7.10 14.65 5.74
C PHE A 349 -7.16 14.37 7.23
N LEU A 350 -7.54 13.14 7.60
CA LEU A 350 -7.62 12.68 8.97
C LEU A 350 -6.50 11.67 9.26
N ALA A 351 -5.61 11.99 10.19
CA ALA A 351 -4.56 11.10 10.67
C ALA A 351 -4.93 10.49 12.02
N LEU A 352 -4.89 9.16 12.14
CA LEU A 352 -5.23 8.40 13.34
C LEU A 352 -4.03 7.60 13.85
N ASN A 353 -3.48 7.93 15.01
CA ASN A 353 -2.38 7.17 15.64
C ASN A 353 -2.69 6.84 17.11
N ALA A 354 -2.02 5.81 17.65
CA ALA A 354 -2.05 5.49 19.06
C ALA A 354 -0.74 5.89 19.74
N ASP A 355 -0.80 6.53 20.90
CA ASP A 355 0.40 6.99 21.62
C ASP A 355 1.27 5.82 22.09
N ASP A 356 0.64 4.66 22.34
CA ASP A 356 1.29 3.42 22.75
C ASP A 356 1.63 2.46 21.61
N ASP A 357 1.59 2.94 20.36
CA ASP A 357 2.03 2.21 19.17
C ASP A 357 3.54 1.87 19.28
N PRO A 358 3.92 0.57 19.28
CA PRO A 358 5.31 0.16 19.42
C PRO A 358 6.15 0.31 18.13
N ILE A 359 5.51 0.59 17.01
CA ILE A 359 6.14 0.76 15.68
C ILE A 359 6.24 2.26 15.35
N VAL A 360 5.20 3.04 15.67
CA VAL A 360 5.15 4.50 15.45
C VAL A 360 4.87 5.22 16.78
N PRO A 361 5.85 5.26 17.70
CA PRO A 361 5.64 5.84 19.03
C PRO A 361 5.41 7.36 18.94
N LEU A 362 4.74 7.93 19.94
CA LEU A 362 4.35 9.36 19.94
C LEU A 362 5.49 10.33 19.61
N HIS A 363 6.72 10.09 20.10
CA HIS A 363 7.86 10.97 19.81
C HIS A 363 8.32 10.90 18.34
N ALA A 364 8.05 9.80 17.63
CA ALA A 364 8.26 9.72 16.19
C ALA A 364 7.26 10.59 15.40
N MET A 365 6.29 11.21 16.08
CA MET A 365 5.30 12.12 15.49
C MET A 365 5.63 13.59 15.74
N ASP A 366 6.71 13.93 16.46
CA ASP A 366 6.96 15.31 16.91
C ASP A 366 7.12 16.30 15.75
N GLU A 367 7.87 15.96 14.69
CA GLU A 367 7.99 16.84 13.52
C GLU A 367 6.68 16.91 12.71
N PHE A 368 5.94 15.81 12.59
CA PHE A 368 4.60 15.84 11.98
C PHE A 368 3.68 16.82 12.75
N ARG A 369 3.65 16.74 14.08
CA ARG A 369 2.84 17.59 14.95
C ARG A 369 3.27 19.06 14.88
N SER A 370 4.59 19.33 14.79
CA SER A 370 5.14 20.69 14.65
C SER A 370 4.66 21.38 13.37
N GLN A 371 4.38 20.59 12.32
CA GLN A 371 3.94 21.10 11.02
C GLN A 371 2.42 21.26 10.89
N LEU A 372 1.60 20.71 11.79
CA LEU A 372 0.14 20.77 11.70
C LEU A 372 -0.40 22.22 11.64
N GLN A 373 0.29 23.18 12.26
CA GLN A 373 -0.13 24.59 12.21
C GLN A 373 0.01 25.23 10.82
N LYS A 374 0.74 24.59 9.90
CA LYS A 374 0.99 25.09 8.55
C LYS A 374 -0.09 24.68 7.55
N ASN A 375 -0.96 23.74 7.91
CA ASN A 375 -1.94 23.17 6.99
C ASN A 375 -3.31 22.94 7.69
N ASP A 376 -4.32 23.66 7.23
CA ASP A 376 -5.69 23.60 7.76
C ASP A 376 -6.52 22.42 7.22
N SER A 377 -6.03 21.71 6.21
CA SER A 377 -6.68 20.52 5.67
C SER A 377 -6.44 19.26 6.51
N ILE A 378 -5.49 19.31 7.45
CA ILE A 378 -5.06 18.16 8.26
C ILE A 378 -5.63 18.25 9.67
N VAL A 379 -6.30 17.18 10.08
CA VAL A 379 -6.67 16.92 11.48
C VAL A 379 -5.96 15.67 11.94
N TYR A 380 -5.16 15.81 13.01
CA TYR A 380 -4.54 14.68 13.69
C TYR A 380 -5.38 14.31 14.91
N ALA A 381 -5.86 13.08 14.98
CA ALA A 381 -6.52 12.54 16.14
C ALA A 381 -5.71 11.35 16.69
N HIS A 382 -5.35 11.40 17.96
CA HIS A 382 -4.55 10.35 18.59
C HIS A 382 -5.17 9.87 19.89
N SER A 383 -5.11 8.56 20.11
CA SER A 383 -5.61 7.94 21.33
C SER A 383 -4.46 7.45 22.18
N ARG A 384 -4.59 7.55 23.50
CA ARG A 384 -3.57 7.04 24.45
C ARG A 384 -3.24 5.55 24.22
N HIS A 385 -4.25 4.80 23.78
CA HIS A 385 -4.17 3.36 23.57
C HIS A 385 -4.73 2.95 22.22
N GLY A 386 -4.11 1.95 21.63
CA GLY A 386 -4.54 1.32 20.39
C GLY A 386 -3.53 0.35 19.81
N GLY A 387 -2.25 0.46 20.17
CA GLY A 387 -1.16 -0.27 19.52
C GLY A 387 -1.07 0.03 18.02
N HIS A 388 -0.18 -0.66 17.33
CA HIS A 388 -0.09 -0.56 15.88
C HIS A 388 -1.26 -1.31 15.23
N LEU A 389 -2.21 -0.56 14.68
CA LEU A 389 -3.39 -1.11 14.03
C LEU A 389 -4.13 -2.11 14.94
N GLY A 390 -4.38 -1.78 16.22
CA GLY A 390 -5.06 -2.65 17.18
C GLY A 390 -6.48 -2.18 17.51
N TRP A 391 -6.61 -1.15 18.35
CA TRP A 391 -7.88 -0.57 18.83
C TRP A 391 -8.97 -1.59 19.18
N PHE A 392 -8.56 -2.67 19.86
CA PHE A 392 -9.45 -3.72 20.31
C PHE A 392 -10.18 -3.31 21.60
N THR A 393 -11.50 -3.46 21.56
CA THR A 393 -12.40 -3.21 22.69
C THR A 393 -12.38 -4.34 23.72
N ALA A 394 -13.11 -4.17 24.83
CA ALA A 394 -13.34 -5.19 25.86
C ALA A 394 -13.72 -6.58 25.32
N ASN A 395 -14.43 -6.63 24.19
CA ASN A 395 -14.87 -7.86 23.53
C ASN A 395 -13.91 -8.35 22.43
N ASN A 396 -12.69 -7.80 22.37
CA ASN A 396 -11.69 -8.05 21.32
C ASN A 396 -12.19 -7.75 19.89
N VAL A 397 -13.18 -6.88 19.77
CA VAL A 397 -13.63 -6.34 18.47
C VAL A 397 -12.81 -5.09 18.17
N ARG A 398 -12.28 -5.01 16.94
CA ARG A 398 -11.59 -3.83 16.43
C ARG A 398 -12.61 -2.72 16.18
N TRP A 399 -12.45 -1.58 16.84
CA TRP A 399 -13.43 -0.48 16.82
C TRP A 399 -13.08 0.67 15.87
N ILE A 400 -11.84 0.76 15.41
CA ILE A 400 -11.35 1.89 14.61
C ILE A 400 -12.11 2.07 13.28
N ASN A 401 -12.78 1.02 12.77
CA ASN A 401 -13.60 1.13 11.56
C ASN A 401 -14.79 2.09 11.72
N THR A 402 -15.41 2.20 12.91
CA THR A 402 -16.54 3.09 13.16
C THR A 402 -16.19 4.57 12.90
N PRO A 403 -15.17 5.17 13.55
CA PRO A 403 -14.80 6.57 13.28
C PRO A 403 -14.36 6.81 11.84
N ILE A 404 -13.70 5.83 11.21
CA ILE A 404 -13.33 5.94 9.78
C ILE A 404 -14.59 5.97 8.91
N ALA A 405 -15.59 5.12 9.20
CA ALA A 405 -16.84 5.06 8.44
C ALA A 405 -17.70 6.31 8.59
N GLU A 406 -17.79 6.85 9.80
CA GLU A 406 -18.47 8.12 10.06
C GLU A 406 -17.81 9.24 9.26
N TYR A 407 -16.47 9.34 9.29
CA TYR A 407 -15.74 10.36 8.53
C TYR A 407 -15.96 10.21 7.01
N MET A 408 -15.83 9.00 6.45
CA MET A 408 -16.05 8.79 5.02
C MET A 408 -17.49 9.10 4.59
N THR A 409 -18.45 8.69 5.41
CA THR A 409 -19.88 8.98 5.16
C THR A 409 -20.14 10.48 5.21
N ALA A 410 -19.54 11.19 6.16
CA ALA A 410 -19.65 12.63 6.28
C ALA A 410 -19.09 13.36 5.06
N ILE A 411 -17.91 12.94 4.58
CA ILE A 411 -17.30 13.49 3.36
C ILE A 411 -18.21 13.23 2.15
N PHE A 412 -18.63 12.00 1.89
CA PHE A 412 -19.50 11.74 0.75
C PHE A 412 -20.85 12.49 0.83
N SER A 413 -21.43 12.59 2.02
CA SER A 413 -22.68 13.34 2.23
C SER A 413 -22.49 14.83 1.96
N ALA A 414 -21.42 15.43 2.47
CA ALA A 414 -21.11 16.85 2.24
C ALA A 414 -20.92 17.17 0.75
N PHE A 415 -20.30 16.27 -0.01
CA PHE A 415 -20.06 16.45 -1.45
C PHE A 415 -21.26 16.10 -2.35
N THR A 416 -22.28 15.43 -1.82
CA THR A 416 -23.52 15.08 -2.56
C THR A 416 -24.70 15.97 -2.19
N ALA A 417 -24.55 16.87 -1.22
CA ALA A 417 -25.61 17.75 -0.75
C ALA A 417 -26.12 18.71 -1.86
N PRO A 418 -27.45 18.95 -1.99
CA PRO A 418 -28.03 19.76 -3.07
C PRO A 418 -27.59 21.23 -3.09
N ASP A 419 -27.23 21.76 -1.93
CA ASP A 419 -26.79 23.13 -1.69
C ASP A 419 -25.26 23.29 -1.75
N CYS A 420 -24.53 22.19 -1.97
CA CYS A 420 -23.09 22.22 -2.20
C CYS A 420 -22.80 23.03 -3.46
N LYS A 421 -22.38 24.29 -3.30
CA LYS A 421 -21.91 25.10 -4.42
C LYS A 421 -20.71 24.38 -5.03
N HIS A 422 -20.84 23.97 -6.29
CA HIS A 422 -19.81 23.23 -7.02
C HIS A 422 -18.55 24.06 -7.35
N GLU A 423 -18.47 25.27 -6.81
CA GLU A 423 -17.36 26.22 -6.89
C GLU A 423 -16.70 26.30 -5.51
N ASP A 424 -15.41 25.91 -5.42
CA ASP A 424 -14.42 26.18 -4.35
C ASP A 424 -14.78 26.11 -2.85
N THR A 425 -15.99 25.72 -2.43
CA THR A 425 -16.43 25.80 -1.02
C THR A 425 -16.31 24.49 -0.24
N GLY A 426 -15.56 23.50 -0.73
CA GLY A 426 -15.31 22.27 0.03
C GLY A 426 -14.66 22.58 1.38
N ILE A 427 -15.04 21.85 2.43
CA ILE A 427 -14.43 21.90 3.76
C ILE A 427 -12.89 21.85 3.58
N GLY A 428 -12.17 22.95 3.85
CA GLY A 428 -10.71 23.07 3.57
C GLY A 428 -10.29 23.52 2.16
N SER A 429 -11.16 24.18 1.39
CA SER A 429 -10.96 24.94 0.12
C SER A 429 -10.24 24.26 -1.08
N GLY A 430 -10.16 22.93 -1.10
CA GLY A 430 -9.45 22.13 -2.11
C GLY A 430 -9.92 22.17 -3.57
N GLY A 431 -10.86 23.02 -3.97
CA GLY A 431 -11.29 23.18 -5.36
C GLY A 431 -12.47 22.30 -5.80
N PRO A 432 -12.97 22.47 -7.04
CA PRO A 432 -14.26 21.95 -7.51
C PRO A 432 -14.37 20.42 -7.47
N ARG A 433 -15.59 19.91 -7.72
CA ARG A 433 -16.11 18.53 -7.65
C ARG A 433 -15.34 17.43 -8.41
N MET A 434 -14.06 17.59 -8.74
CA MET A 434 -13.38 16.74 -9.73
C MET A 434 -13.12 15.31 -9.23
N SER A 435 -14.14 14.47 -9.34
CA SER A 435 -14.09 13.01 -9.24
C SER A 435 -13.60 12.32 -10.51
N ALA A 436 -13.06 13.06 -11.48
CA ALA A 436 -12.47 12.50 -12.67
C ALA A 436 -11.08 13.13 -12.87
N TRP A 437 -10.04 12.29 -12.81
CA TRP A 437 -8.74 12.60 -13.40
C TRP A 437 -8.99 13.28 -14.74
N LYS A 438 -8.49 14.51 -14.95
CA LYS A 438 -8.85 15.34 -16.12
C LYS A 438 -8.70 14.49 -17.37
N ARG A 439 -9.82 14.11 -18.00
CA ARG A 439 -9.83 13.13 -19.11
C ARG A 439 -8.93 13.59 -20.27
N ASP A 440 -8.88 14.90 -20.50
CA ASP A 440 -7.99 15.53 -21.50
C ASP A 440 -6.50 15.34 -21.19
N GLY A 441 -6.14 15.03 -19.94
CA GLY A 441 -4.79 14.71 -19.48
C GLY A 441 -4.36 13.26 -19.71
N VAL A 442 -5.26 12.39 -20.19
CA VAL A 442 -4.97 10.97 -20.44
C VAL A 442 -4.85 10.75 -21.95
N ALA A 443 -3.77 10.07 -22.37
CA ALA A 443 -3.60 9.60 -23.75
C ALA A 443 -3.86 8.09 -23.81
N SER A 444 -4.43 7.63 -24.93
CA SER A 444 -4.46 6.21 -25.27
C SER A 444 -3.56 5.95 -26.49
N LYS A 445 -2.81 4.86 -26.46
CA LYS A 445 -2.00 4.41 -27.60
C LYS A 445 -1.90 2.89 -27.65
N PRO A 446 -1.81 2.29 -28.85
CA PRO A 446 -1.52 0.87 -28.96
C PRO A 446 -0.10 0.58 -28.45
N VAL A 447 0.06 -0.55 -27.77
CA VAL A 447 1.34 -1.07 -27.28
C VAL A 447 1.42 -2.57 -27.55
N GLU A 448 2.62 -3.04 -27.88
CA GLU A 448 2.88 -4.46 -28.09
C GLU A 448 3.30 -5.12 -26.77
N VAL A 449 2.64 -6.23 -26.46
CA VAL A 449 2.91 -7.05 -25.28
C VAL A 449 3.26 -8.45 -25.75
N GLU A 450 4.47 -8.91 -25.43
CA GLU A 450 4.96 -10.25 -25.79
C GLU A 450 4.71 -11.22 -24.64
N LEU A 451 4.02 -12.32 -24.93
CA LEU A 451 3.73 -13.40 -24.00
C LEU A 451 4.74 -14.54 -24.25
N LEU A 452 5.78 -14.61 -23.42
CA LEU A 452 6.80 -15.66 -23.47
C LEU A 452 6.26 -17.01 -22.99
N PRO A 453 6.74 -18.13 -23.55
CA PRO A 453 6.37 -19.46 -23.07
C PRO A 453 7.06 -19.80 -21.73
N ALA A 454 6.51 -20.80 -21.02
CA ALA A 454 7.02 -21.34 -19.75
C ALA A 454 8.52 -21.65 -19.73
N SER A 455 9.02 -22.15 -20.85
CA SER A 455 10.42 -22.51 -21.06
C SER A 455 11.38 -21.31 -21.07
N ALA A 456 10.86 -20.07 -21.11
CA ALA A 456 11.66 -18.86 -21.02
C ALA A 456 12.14 -18.54 -19.59
N LEU A 457 11.55 -19.18 -18.56
CA LEU A 457 11.99 -19.00 -17.19
C LEU A 457 13.41 -19.54 -16.99
N LEU A 458 14.27 -18.76 -16.33
CA LEU A 458 15.53 -19.25 -15.81
C LEU A 458 15.25 -20.47 -14.90
N PRO A 459 16.06 -21.54 -14.97
CA PRO A 459 15.92 -22.65 -14.04
C PRO A 459 15.99 -22.10 -12.62
N ALA A 460 15.01 -22.48 -11.79
CA ALA A 460 14.86 -21.99 -10.43
C ALA A 460 16.22 -21.95 -9.72
N LEU A 461 16.49 -20.84 -9.01
CA LEU A 461 17.72 -20.64 -8.25
C LEU A 461 18.10 -21.92 -7.45
N PRO A 462 19.40 -22.23 -7.27
CA PRO A 462 19.87 -23.51 -6.73
C PRO A 462 19.18 -23.96 -5.43
N SER A 463 18.77 -23.03 -4.57
CA SER A 463 18.02 -23.27 -3.33
C SER A 463 16.61 -23.86 -3.53
N ARG A 464 16.04 -23.79 -4.75
CA ARG A 464 14.70 -24.29 -5.10
C ARG A 464 14.67 -25.58 -5.92
N ARG A 465 15.81 -26.13 -6.35
CA ARG A 465 15.85 -27.45 -7.05
C ARG A 465 15.17 -28.58 -6.25
N LYS A 466 15.08 -28.48 -4.91
CA LYS A 466 14.45 -29.50 -4.05
C LYS A 466 12.91 -29.44 -4.00
N GLN A 467 12.28 -28.35 -4.44
CA GLN A 467 10.81 -28.16 -4.29
C GLN A 467 10.03 -28.33 -5.60
N VAL A 468 10.69 -28.26 -6.75
CA VAL A 468 10.05 -28.15 -8.08
C VAL A 468 9.76 -29.52 -8.72
N GLN A 469 10.17 -30.63 -8.11
CA GLN A 469 10.16 -31.95 -8.76
C GLN A 469 8.79 -32.65 -8.85
N LYS A 470 7.64 -31.94 -8.78
CA LYS A 470 6.32 -32.61 -8.71
C LYS A 470 5.11 -32.00 -9.42
N ASP A 471 5.24 -30.91 -10.18
CA ASP A 471 4.10 -30.38 -10.95
C ASP A 471 4.32 -30.55 -12.46
N THR A 472 3.60 -31.50 -13.05
CA THR A 472 3.65 -31.97 -14.45
C THR A 472 2.70 -31.23 -15.39
N ASP A 473 2.35 -29.98 -15.11
CA ASP A 473 1.54 -29.18 -16.04
C ASP A 473 2.29 -27.92 -16.48
N ASP A 474 3.05 -28.07 -17.57
CA ASP A 474 3.83 -27.01 -18.22
C ASP A 474 2.96 -26.02 -19.03
N SER A 475 1.65 -26.28 -19.17
CA SER A 475 0.76 -25.52 -20.05
C SER A 475 0.36 -24.12 -19.54
N LEU A 476 0.65 -23.80 -18.27
CA LEU A 476 0.11 -22.62 -17.58
C LEU A 476 1.12 -21.51 -17.24
N ARG A 477 2.37 -21.58 -17.70
CA ARG A 477 3.43 -20.65 -17.26
C ARG A 477 3.89 -19.66 -18.34
N ALA A 478 2.99 -19.07 -19.10
CA ALA A 478 3.39 -18.02 -20.04
C ALA A 478 3.59 -16.66 -19.31
N TRP A 479 4.72 -15.99 -19.51
CA TRP A 479 5.09 -14.74 -18.84
C TRP A 479 5.08 -13.56 -19.79
N LEU A 480 4.60 -12.41 -19.33
CA LEU A 480 4.55 -11.19 -20.14
C LEU A 480 5.90 -10.47 -20.06
N VAL A 481 6.64 -10.42 -21.17
CA VAL A 481 7.66 -9.39 -21.37
C VAL A 481 7.00 -8.29 -22.18
N THR A 482 6.78 -7.16 -21.54
CA THR A 482 6.04 -6.07 -22.18
C THR A 482 7.05 -5.12 -22.83
N GLN A 483 6.91 -4.83 -24.13
CA GLN A 483 7.56 -3.67 -24.76
C GLN A 483 6.65 -2.44 -24.64
N VAL A 484 6.21 -2.11 -23.42
CA VAL A 484 5.14 -1.13 -23.20
C VAL A 484 5.60 0.32 -23.22
N LEU A 485 6.91 0.54 -23.25
CA LEU A 485 7.50 1.79 -23.71
C LEU A 485 8.62 1.37 -24.66
N ASN A 486 9.00 2.22 -25.60
CA ASN A 486 10.29 2.13 -26.32
C ASN A 486 11.52 2.19 -25.36
N ILE A 487 11.31 1.95 -24.07
CA ILE A 487 12.25 1.59 -23.04
C ILE A 487 12.23 0.07 -22.99
N PRO A 488 13.10 -0.62 -23.73
CA PRO A 488 13.31 -2.04 -23.48
C PRO A 488 13.72 -2.21 -22.02
N LEU A 489 13.16 -3.22 -21.34
CA LEU A 489 13.54 -3.62 -19.97
C LEU A 489 15.05 -3.92 -19.83
N MET A 490 15.78 -3.95 -20.95
CA MET A 490 17.21 -3.72 -21.08
C MET A 490 17.46 -2.69 -22.18
N HIS A 491 18.18 -1.61 -21.92
CA HIS A 491 18.61 -0.63 -22.93
C HIS A 491 19.06 -1.30 -24.26
N PRO A 492 18.78 -0.79 -25.47
CA PRO A 492 19.02 -1.52 -26.73
C PRO A 492 20.45 -2.03 -26.99
N LYS A 493 21.44 -1.50 -26.24
CA LYS A 493 22.85 -1.94 -26.29
C LYS A 493 23.15 -3.10 -25.32
N ASP A 494 22.23 -3.33 -24.39
CA ASP A 494 22.25 -4.31 -23.29
C ASP A 494 21.06 -5.28 -23.34
N ALA A 495 20.08 -5.04 -24.25
CA ALA A 495 19.28 -6.13 -24.79
C ALA A 495 20.27 -7.22 -25.12
N PRO A 496 19.99 -8.49 -24.78
CA PRO A 496 20.81 -9.51 -25.33
C PRO A 496 20.63 -9.35 -26.85
N ALA A 497 21.65 -8.80 -27.53
CA ALA A 497 22.26 -9.67 -28.50
C ALA A 497 22.39 -11.02 -27.75
N ARG A 498 22.24 -12.20 -28.32
CA ARG A 498 23.37 -12.71 -29.09
C ARG A 498 24.78 -12.19 -28.67
N LEU A 499 24.99 -11.65 -27.48
CA LEU A 499 26.20 -11.53 -26.71
C LEU A 499 26.43 -12.98 -26.30
N ALA A 500 27.05 -13.70 -27.21
CA ALA A 500 28.38 -14.27 -27.04
C ALA A 500 28.80 -14.69 -25.61
N MET A 501 27.87 -15.15 -24.78
CA MET A 501 28.13 -16.12 -23.74
C MET A 501 27.62 -17.42 -24.33
N THR A 502 28.54 -18.28 -24.74
CA THR A 502 28.30 -19.54 -25.47
C THR A 502 27.42 -20.56 -24.76
N GLU A 503 26.83 -20.24 -23.59
CA GLU A 503 26.21 -21.21 -22.69
C GLU A 503 24.81 -20.83 -22.14
N VAL A 504 24.24 -19.66 -22.49
CA VAL A 504 22.83 -19.36 -22.14
C VAL A 504 21.96 -19.49 -23.41
N PRO A 505 21.00 -20.43 -23.47
CA PRO A 505 20.13 -20.57 -24.63
C PRO A 505 19.33 -19.28 -24.86
N PRO A 506 19.13 -18.86 -26.13
CA PRO A 506 18.32 -17.68 -26.43
C PRO A 506 16.90 -17.87 -25.89
N LEU A 507 16.35 -16.82 -25.26
CA LEU A 507 14.97 -16.81 -24.80
C LEU A 507 14.04 -17.19 -25.97
N PRO A 508 13.13 -18.17 -25.81
CA PRO A 508 12.17 -18.51 -26.85
C PRO A 508 11.26 -17.29 -27.11
N LYS A 509 10.95 -17.05 -28.39
CA LYS A 509 10.03 -15.95 -28.77
C LYS A 509 8.63 -16.22 -28.24
N GLY A 510 7.98 -15.17 -27.74
CA GLY A 510 6.59 -15.20 -27.30
C GLY A 510 5.60 -14.77 -28.37
N ASP A 511 4.32 -14.90 -28.05
CA ASP A 511 3.21 -14.39 -28.88
C ASP A 511 3.05 -12.89 -28.65
N ILE A 512 2.99 -12.08 -29.71
CA ILE A 512 2.85 -10.62 -29.63
C ILE A 512 1.38 -10.23 -29.75
N HIS A 513 0.91 -9.43 -28.81
CA HIS A 513 -0.45 -8.90 -28.79
C HIS A 513 -0.44 -7.38 -28.73
N THR A 514 -1.32 -6.75 -29.50
CA THR A 514 -1.54 -5.30 -29.44
C THR A 514 -2.63 -4.99 -28.42
N LEU A 515 -2.27 -4.32 -27.33
CA LEU A 515 -3.17 -3.84 -26.29
C LEU A 515 -3.21 -2.31 -26.25
N THR A 516 -4.15 -1.74 -25.51
CA THR A 516 -4.26 -0.28 -25.34
C THR A 516 -3.64 0.14 -24.00
N LEU A 517 -2.65 1.03 -24.07
CA LEU A 517 -2.11 1.73 -22.91
C LEU A 517 -2.85 3.05 -22.71
N TYR A 518 -3.45 3.23 -21.54
CA TYR A 518 -3.94 4.52 -21.05
C TYR A 518 -2.90 5.12 -20.13
N GLN A 519 -2.45 6.34 -20.42
CA GLN A 519 -1.28 6.94 -19.77
C GLN A 519 -1.51 8.42 -19.49
N ASP A 520 -1.05 8.89 -18.33
CA ASP A 520 -1.05 10.31 -18.02
C ASP A 520 -0.02 11.04 -18.92
N LYS A 521 -0.46 12.08 -19.62
CA LYS A 521 0.38 12.84 -20.58
C LYS A 521 1.57 13.52 -19.91
N SER A 522 1.44 13.91 -18.64
CA SER A 522 2.47 14.58 -17.86
C SER A 522 3.40 13.61 -17.12
N LYS A 523 2.98 12.35 -16.95
CA LYS A 523 3.68 11.34 -16.13
C LYS A 523 3.72 10.01 -16.89
N PRO A 524 4.76 9.75 -17.69
CA PRO A 524 4.84 8.52 -18.48
C PRO A 524 4.97 7.25 -17.62
N GLN A 525 5.34 7.36 -16.35
CA GLN A 525 5.34 6.22 -15.41
C GLN A 525 3.95 5.87 -14.86
N VAL A 526 2.94 6.73 -15.06
CA VAL A 526 1.57 6.55 -14.58
C VAL A 526 0.68 6.11 -15.74
N GLY A 527 0.11 4.91 -15.63
CA GLY A 527 -0.73 4.35 -16.68
C GLY A 527 -1.21 2.94 -16.37
N PHE A 528 -2.12 2.44 -17.19
CA PHE A 528 -2.56 1.06 -17.12
C PHE A 528 -2.78 0.48 -18.51
N ILE A 529 -2.55 -0.83 -18.61
CA ILE A 529 -3.00 -1.66 -19.72
C ILE A 529 -3.93 -2.71 -19.14
N GLU A 530 -5.16 -2.73 -19.64
CA GLU A 530 -6.09 -3.79 -19.28
C GLU A 530 -5.67 -5.08 -19.96
N LEU A 531 -5.56 -6.13 -19.15
CA LEU A 531 -5.31 -7.47 -19.64
C LEU A 531 -6.61 -8.11 -20.12
N PRO A 532 -6.60 -8.88 -21.22
CA PRO A 532 -7.72 -9.74 -21.57
C PRO A 532 -8.11 -10.67 -20.41
N ALA A 533 -9.39 -10.98 -20.27
CA ALA A 533 -9.91 -11.73 -19.12
C ALA A 533 -9.24 -13.10 -18.96
N GLU A 534 -8.95 -13.77 -20.07
CA GLU A 534 -8.23 -15.04 -20.15
C GLU A 534 -6.80 -14.96 -19.58
N TRP A 535 -6.10 -13.83 -19.75
CA TRP A 535 -4.76 -13.61 -19.21
C TRP A 535 -4.80 -13.26 -17.74
N ALA A 536 -5.80 -12.48 -17.34
CA ALA A 536 -6.06 -12.21 -15.94
C ALA A 536 -6.35 -13.51 -15.16
N ILE A 537 -7.06 -14.46 -15.76
CA ILE A 537 -7.27 -15.80 -15.21
C ILE A 537 -5.95 -16.58 -15.14
N GLY A 538 -5.11 -16.56 -16.16
CA GLY A 538 -3.78 -17.21 -16.14
C GLY A 538 -2.83 -16.65 -15.06
N LEU A 539 -2.75 -15.32 -14.92
CA LEU A 539 -2.00 -14.67 -13.85
C LEU A 539 -2.59 -15.01 -12.47
N SER A 540 -3.92 -15.01 -12.35
CA SER A 540 -4.64 -15.39 -11.12
C SER A 540 -4.53 -16.89 -10.81
N ALA A 541 -4.38 -17.75 -11.82
CA ALA A 541 -4.18 -19.18 -11.68
C ALA A 541 -2.73 -19.50 -11.28
N TYR A 542 -1.73 -18.73 -11.73
CA TYR A 542 -0.37 -18.77 -11.18
C TYR A 542 -0.36 -18.38 -9.68
N VAL A 543 -1.18 -17.39 -9.30
CA VAL A 543 -1.45 -17.06 -7.88
C VAL A 543 -2.00 -18.28 -7.13
N HIS A 544 -2.90 -19.07 -7.74
CA HIS A 544 -3.52 -20.24 -7.11
C HIS A 544 -2.70 -21.54 -7.18
N GLN A 545 -1.90 -21.80 -8.23
CA GLN A 545 -1.15 -23.06 -8.38
C GLN A 545 0.02 -23.20 -7.40
N LYS A 546 0.56 -22.09 -6.86
CA LYS A 546 1.47 -22.14 -5.71
C LYS A 546 0.77 -22.44 -4.37
N VAL A 547 -0.56 -22.63 -4.40
CA VAL A 547 -1.43 -22.90 -3.25
C VAL A 547 -1.99 -24.32 -3.35
N LYS A 548 -1.12 -25.34 -3.43
CA LYS A 548 -1.56 -26.74 -3.21
C LYS A 548 -1.90 -27.07 -1.75
N HIS A 549 -1.99 -26.07 -0.85
CA HIS A 549 -2.34 -26.28 0.55
C HIS A 549 -3.42 -25.37 1.16
N PHE A 550 -4.10 -24.51 0.39
CA PHE A 550 -5.27 -23.78 0.90
C PHE A 550 -6.30 -23.58 -0.21
N GLU A 551 -7.48 -24.20 -0.09
CA GLU A 551 -8.65 -23.69 -0.78
C GLU A 551 -8.87 -22.24 -0.31
N LEU A 552 -8.66 -21.26 -1.20
CA LEU A 552 -9.11 -19.89 -0.97
C LEU A 552 -10.64 -19.85 -1.09
N ARG A 553 -11.33 -20.35 -0.06
CA ARG A 553 -12.54 -19.68 0.42
C ARG A 553 -12.05 -18.50 1.27
N VAL A 554 -12.10 -17.29 0.71
CA VAL A 554 -12.03 -16.06 1.52
C VAL A 554 -13.43 -15.65 1.92
#